data_AF-A0A7V2W1M3-F1
#
_entry.id   AF-A0A7V2W1M3-F1
#
_cell.length_a   1.000
_cell.length_b   1.000
_cell.length_c   1.000
_cell.angle_alpha   90.00
_cell.angle_beta   90.00
_cell.angle_gamma   90.00
#
_symmetry.space_group_name_H-M   'P 1'
#
loop_
_entity.id
_entity.type
_entity.pdbx_description
1 polymer ?
#
loop_
_entity_poly.entity_id
_entity_poly.type
_entity_poly.pdbx_seq_one_letter_code
_entity_poly.pdbx_strand_id
1 'polypeptide(L)'
;VLLKQSEEIRDFLLKTSVLEWLSDPLCDAVTGRNDSRDVLLNLERGQLFIVPLDESRQWYRYEHLFADLLRHQCQTAYGIEKIATLHRQASQWYEDNNLPDDAIYHILTAQDWDRAVVLIIEHGEKKRQRGEFMTLFHWLQRLPEQVILSHPQLSIDYIQYLSMAGQVKASEAILKNLEKVTEDDDSFKGTIYALQAQMAWRRHDYPLVEKLAKKALSLFTAE
;
A
#
# COMPACT_ATOMS: atom_id res chain seq x y z
N VAL A 1 -7.50 -30.52 -12.62
CA VAL A 1 -6.71 -30.70 -11.37
C VAL A 1 -7.47 -30.16 -10.17
N LEU A 2 -7.89 -28.90 -10.18
CA LEU A 2 -8.67 -28.29 -9.08
C LEU A 2 -10.00 -29.01 -8.78
N LEU A 3 -10.80 -29.34 -9.79
CA LEU A 3 -12.10 -30.04 -9.62
C LEU A 3 -11.98 -31.49 -9.09
N LYS A 4 -10.77 -32.05 -9.04
CA LYS A 4 -10.52 -33.39 -8.50
C LYS A 4 -10.15 -33.36 -7.01
N GLN A 5 -9.98 -32.17 -6.43
CA GLN A 5 -9.66 -31.99 -5.02
C GLN A 5 -10.94 -32.04 -4.18
N SER A 6 -10.79 -32.36 -2.89
CA SER A 6 -11.88 -32.18 -1.93
C SER A 6 -12.30 -30.70 -1.86
N GLU A 7 -13.52 -30.47 -1.41
CA GLU A 7 -14.04 -29.11 -1.25
C GLU A 7 -13.16 -28.25 -0.33
N GLU A 8 -12.65 -28.84 0.75
CA GLU A 8 -11.76 -28.20 1.71
C GLU A 8 -10.43 -27.75 1.09
N ILE A 9 -9.79 -28.61 0.29
CA ILE A 9 -8.53 -28.27 -0.39
C ILE A 9 -8.77 -27.23 -1.48
N ARG A 10 -9.88 -27.32 -2.20
CA ARG A 10 -10.26 -26.30 -3.18
C ARG A 10 -10.47 -24.94 -2.50
N ASP A 11 -11.20 -24.89 -1.39
CA ASP A 11 -11.43 -23.67 -0.62
C ASP A 11 -10.11 -23.08 -0.10
N PHE A 12 -9.20 -23.92 0.42
CA PHE A 12 -7.85 -23.51 0.81
C PHE A 12 -7.11 -22.83 -0.35
N LEU A 13 -6.97 -23.52 -1.48
CA LEU A 13 -6.25 -23.03 -2.67
C LEU A 13 -6.83 -21.71 -3.19
N LEU A 14 -8.16 -21.55 -3.16
CA LEU A 14 -8.81 -20.31 -3.60
C LEU A 14 -8.55 -19.16 -2.60
N LYS A 15 -8.66 -19.41 -1.29
CA LYS A 15 -8.43 -18.38 -0.27
C LYS A 15 -6.98 -17.91 -0.25
N THR A 16 -6.01 -18.81 -0.37
CA THR A 16 -4.58 -18.47 -0.36
C THR A 16 -4.09 -17.93 -1.70
N SER A 17 -4.88 -17.99 -2.77
CA SER A 17 -4.50 -17.46 -4.09
C SER A 17 -4.27 -15.94 -4.13
N VAL A 18 -4.74 -15.21 -3.12
CA VAL A 18 -4.49 -13.78 -2.94
C VAL A 18 -3.05 -13.49 -2.52
N LEU A 19 -2.31 -14.50 -2.08
CA LEU A 19 -0.94 -14.39 -1.61
C LEU A 19 0.05 -14.65 -2.74
N GLU A 20 1.18 -13.95 -2.72
CA GLU A 20 2.33 -14.25 -3.60
C GLU A 20 3.18 -15.38 -3.03
N TRP A 21 3.42 -15.32 -1.72
CA TRP A 21 4.21 -16.26 -0.94
C TRP A 21 3.32 -16.95 0.09
N LEU A 22 3.56 -18.23 0.32
CA LEU A 22 2.78 -19.06 1.21
C LEU A 22 3.69 -19.60 2.31
N SER A 23 3.32 -19.36 3.57
CA SER A 23 3.88 -20.05 4.72
C SER A 23 2.73 -20.59 5.56
N ASP A 24 3.02 -21.54 6.45
CA ASP A 24 2.01 -22.09 7.37
C ASP A 24 1.29 -21.00 8.20
N PRO A 25 1.97 -20.10 8.94
CA PRO A 25 1.29 -19.10 9.75
C PRO A 25 0.51 -18.08 8.93
N LEU A 26 0.99 -17.72 7.72
CA LEU A 26 0.30 -16.78 6.85
C LEU A 26 -0.96 -17.40 6.24
N CYS A 27 -0.86 -18.64 5.77
CA CYS A 27 -2.02 -19.38 5.26
C CYS A 27 -3.08 -19.58 6.35
N ASP A 28 -2.68 -19.89 7.59
CA ASP A 28 -3.59 -20.02 8.73
C ASP A 28 -4.31 -18.69 9.01
N ALA A 29 -3.56 -17.58 9.06
CA ALA A 29 -4.13 -16.25 9.29
C ALA A 29 -5.16 -15.83 8.24
N VAL A 30 -4.91 -16.12 6.96
CA VAL A 30 -5.81 -15.77 5.84
C VAL A 30 -7.00 -16.70 5.77
N THR A 31 -6.80 -18.00 5.97
CA THR A 31 -7.88 -18.99 5.81
C THR A 31 -8.73 -19.18 7.06
N GLY A 32 -8.24 -18.75 8.23
CA GLY A 32 -8.82 -19.03 9.54
C GLY A 32 -8.59 -20.47 10.01
N ARG A 33 -7.59 -21.14 9.45
CA ARG A 33 -7.23 -22.54 9.76
C ARG A 33 -6.07 -22.59 10.75
N ASN A 34 -5.71 -23.80 11.16
CA ASN A 34 -4.56 -24.10 12.02
C ASN A 34 -3.77 -25.34 11.55
N ASP A 35 -4.09 -25.83 10.35
CA ASP A 35 -3.53 -27.04 9.76
C ASP A 35 -2.87 -26.75 8.38
N SER A 36 -2.61 -25.47 8.07
CA SER A 36 -2.04 -25.09 6.76
C SER A 36 -0.71 -25.77 6.47
N ARG A 37 0.08 -26.07 7.50
CA ARG A 37 1.33 -26.84 7.35
C ARG A 37 1.10 -28.21 6.74
N ASP A 38 0.14 -28.97 7.26
CA ASP A 38 -0.18 -30.31 6.76
C ASP A 38 -0.79 -30.24 5.35
N VAL A 39 -1.64 -29.23 5.11
CA VAL A 39 -2.20 -28.97 3.78
C VAL A 39 -1.08 -28.68 2.77
N LEU A 40 -0.15 -27.77 3.06
CA LEU A 40 0.97 -27.42 2.17
C LEU A 40 1.86 -28.64 1.89
N LEU A 41 2.21 -29.42 2.91
CA LEU A 41 3.00 -30.65 2.72
C LEU A 41 2.27 -31.69 1.85
N ASN A 42 0.95 -31.82 2.00
CA ASN A 42 0.14 -32.71 1.17
C ASN A 42 0.05 -32.21 -0.28
N LEU A 43 -0.10 -30.90 -0.49
CA LEU A 43 -0.06 -30.29 -1.82
C LEU A 43 1.30 -30.51 -2.50
N GLU A 44 2.40 -30.40 -1.75
CA GLU A 44 3.75 -30.62 -2.26
C GLU A 44 3.95 -32.07 -2.69
N ARG A 45 3.60 -33.02 -1.82
CA ARG A 45 3.67 -34.47 -2.09
C ARG A 45 2.77 -34.87 -3.26
N GLY A 46 1.61 -34.23 -3.38
CA GLY A 46 0.68 -34.41 -4.48
C GLY A 46 1.07 -33.71 -5.79
N GLN A 47 2.22 -33.03 -5.83
CA GLN A 47 2.71 -32.25 -6.98
C GLN A 47 1.67 -31.23 -7.49
N LEU A 48 0.90 -30.62 -6.58
CA LEU A 48 -0.17 -29.67 -6.90
C LEU A 48 0.36 -28.25 -7.17
N PHE A 49 1.33 -28.16 -8.07
CA PHE A 49 1.85 -26.90 -8.62
C PHE A 49 2.24 -25.87 -7.56
N ILE A 50 2.79 -26.34 -6.44
CA ILE A 50 3.48 -25.50 -5.47
C ILE A 50 4.99 -25.76 -5.54
N VAL A 51 5.77 -24.70 -5.36
CA VAL A 51 7.22 -24.71 -5.45
C VAL A 51 7.79 -24.24 -4.11
N PRO A 52 8.61 -25.05 -3.43
CA PRO A 52 9.32 -24.59 -2.24
C PRO A 52 10.37 -23.54 -2.63
N LEU A 53 10.55 -22.54 -1.76
CA LEU A 53 11.43 -21.39 -1.99
C LEU A 53 12.66 -21.38 -1.11
N ASP A 54 12.65 -22.23 -0.08
CA ASP A 54 13.72 -22.39 0.88
C ASP A 54 14.01 -23.88 1.13
N GLU A 55 15.23 -24.17 1.57
CA GLU A 55 15.63 -25.53 1.93
C GLU A 55 14.84 -26.07 3.13
N SER A 56 14.43 -25.17 4.03
CA SER A 56 13.60 -25.46 5.21
C SER A 56 12.12 -25.69 4.91
N ARG A 57 11.68 -25.51 3.66
CA ARG A 57 10.29 -25.68 3.21
C ARG A 57 9.28 -24.95 4.09
N GLN A 58 9.62 -23.73 4.51
CA GLN A 58 8.71 -22.84 5.24
C GLN A 58 7.97 -21.92 4.26
N TRP A 59 8.56 -21.68 3.09
CA TRP A 59 8.00 -20.79 2.09
C TRP A 59 7.76 -21.52 0.79
N TYR A 60 6.56 -21.30 0.25
CA TYR A 60 6.12 -21.85 -1.01
C TYR A 60 5.57 -20.73 -1.89
N ARG A 61 5.47 -21.00 -3.19
CA ARG A 61 4.62 -20.23 -4.11
C ARG A 61 3.84 -21.18 -4.99
N TYR A 62 2.72 -20.72 -5.52
CA TYR A 62 2.09 -21.38 -6.65
C TYR A 62 2.93 -21.18 -7.92
N GLU A 63 2.96 -22.19 -8.79
CA GLU A 63 3.41 -22.00 -10.16
C GLU A 63 2.56 -20.93 -10.85
N HIS A 64 3.19 -20.07 -11.65
CA HIS A 64 2.57 -18.83 -12.16
C HIS A 64 1.21 -19.06 -12.84
N LEU A 65 1.13 -20.02 -13.78
CA LEU A 65 -0.13 -20.33 -14.48
C LEU A 65 -1.21 -20.89 -13.55
N PHE A 66 -0.81 -21.61 -12.50
CA PHE A 66 -1.75 -22.13 -11.52
C PHE A 66 -2.25 -21.02 -10.59
N ALA A 67 -1.37 -20.10 -10.17
CA ALA A 67 -1.74 -18.92 -9.41
C ALA A 67 -2.79 -18.08 -10.15
N ASP A 68 -2.58 -17.83 -11.44
CA ASP A 68 -3.51 -17.05 -12.27
C ASP A 68 -4.88 -17.73 -12.40
N LEU A 69 -4.88 -19.06 -12.62
CA LEU A 69 -6.10 -19.86 -12.61
C LEU A 69 -6.83 -19.75 -11.27
N LEU A 70 -6.12 -19.91 -10.16
CA LEU A 70 -6.70 -19.85 -8.82
C LEU A 70 -7.30 -18.47 -8.52
N ARG A 71 -6.61 -17.38 -8.88
CA ARG A 71 -7.10 -16.01 -8.69
C ARG A 71 -8.38 -15.75 -9.49
N HIS A 72 -8.42 -16.19 -10.75
CA HIS A 72 -9.65 -16.09 -11.56
C HIS A 72 -10.81 -16.90 -10.95
N GLN A 73 -10.53 -18.12 -10.49
CA GLN A 73 -11.53 -18.96 -9.84
C GLN A 73 -11.98 -18.38 -8.50
N CYS A 74 -11.09 -17.76 -7.74
CA CYS A 74 -11.37 -17.09 -6.48
C CYS A 74 -12.34 -15.92 -6.69
N GLN A 75 -12.09 -15.09 -7.72
CA GLN A 75 -13.01 -14.02 -8.14
C GLN A 75 -14.39 -14.52 -8.59
N THR A 76 -14.45 -15.70 -9.21
CA THR A 76 -15.71 -16.28 -9.67
C THR A 76 -16.49 -16.93 -8.51
N ALA A 77 -15.77 -17.56 -7.57
CA ALA A 77 -16.35 -18.32 -6.46
C ALA A 77 -16.77 -17.42 -5.28
N TYR A 78 -16.06 -16.32 -5.06
CA TYR A 78 -16.28 -15.41 -3.94
C TYR A 78 -16.68 -14.02 -4.40
N GLY A 79 -17.58 -13.38 -3.64
CA GLY A 79 -17.91 -11.98 -3.84
C GLY A 79 -16.77 -11.03 -3.42
N ILE A 80 -16.83 -9.79 -3.89
CA ILE A 80 -15.84 -8.74 -3.64
C ILE A 80 -15.51 -8.60 -2.15
N GLU A 81 -16.51 -8.64 -1.27
CA GLU A 81 -16.32 -8.47 0.17
C GLU A 81 -15.53 -9.61 0.82
N LYS A 82 -15.72 -10.84 0.33
CA LYS A 82 -14.97 -12.00 0.84
C LYS A 82 -13.51 -11.90 0.43
N ILE A 83 -13.23 -11.46 -0.80
CA ILE A 83 -11.86 -11.25 -1.30
C ILE A 83 -11.20 -10.10 -0.53
N ALA A 84 -11.91 -8.99 -0.31
CA ALA A 84 -11.43 -7.88 0.50
C ALA A 84 -11.08 -8.34 1.93
N THR A 85 -11.89 -9.21 2.52
CA THR A 85 -11.61 -9.81 3.83
C THR A 85 -10.31 -10.63 3.83
N LEU A 86 -10.06 -11.45 2.80
CA LEU A 86 -8.82 -12.22 2.67
C LEU A 86 -7.60 -11.30 2.59
N HIS A 87 -7.71 -10.20 1.82
CA HIS A 87 -6.65 -9.19 1.76
C HIS A 87 -6.46 -8.46 3.11
N ARG A 88 -7.54 -8.12 3.84
CA ARG A 88 -7.42 -7.54 5.19
C ARG A 88 -6.70 -8.48 6.16
N GLN A 89 -7.02 -9.78 6.13
CA GLN A 89 -6.35 -10.79 6.98
C GLN A 89 -4.87 -10.92 6.64
N ALA A 90 -4.53 -10.94 5.35
CA ALA A 90 -3.13 -10.95 4.90
C ALA A 90 -2.41 -9.67 5.35
N SER A 91 -3.04 -8.50 5.18
CA SER A 91 -2.49 -7.22 5.62
C SER A 91 -2.15 -7.22 7.10
N GLN A 92 -3.06 -7.69 7.95
CA GLN A 92 -2.84 -7.75 9.40
C GLN A 92 -1.65 -8.64 9.73
N TRP A 93 -1.55 -9.82 9.11
CA TRP A 93 -0.43 -10.72 9.35
C TRP A 93 0.90 -10.08 8.95
N TYR A 94 0.98 -9.41 7.78
CA TYR A 94 2.20 -8.72 7.36
C TYR A 94 2.58 -7.57 8.29
N GLU A 95 1.61 -6.82 8.80
CA GLU A 95 1.82 -5.77 9.79
C GLU A 95 2.41 -6.33 11.09
N ASP A 96 1.80 -7.38 11.64
CA ASP A 96 2.26 -8.06 12.87
C ASP A 96 3.68 -8.63 12.73
N ASN A 97 4.11 -8.92 11.50
CA ASN A 97 5.43 -9.44 11.16
C ASN A 97 6.42 -8.35 10.69
N ASN A 98 6.11 -7.06 10.86
CA ASN A 98 6.95 -5.92 10.47
C ASN A 98 7.28 -5.85 8.97
N LEU A 99 6.33 -6.23 8.12
CA LEU A 99 6.43 -6.18 6.65
C LEU A 99 5.42 -5.17 6.08
N PRO A 100 5.67 -3.85 6.24
CA PRO A 100 4.68 -2.82 5.96
C PRO A 100 4.35 -2.65 4.48
N ASP A 101 5.31 -2.92 3.58
CA ASP A 101 5.09 -2.76 2.14
C ASP A 101 4.05 -3.77 1.62
N ASP A 102 4.11 -5.03 2.09
CA ASP A 102 3.12 -6.07 1.80
C ASP A 102 1.79 -5.79 2.50
N ALA A 103 1.81 -5.33 3.75
CA ALA A 103 0.60 -4.93 4.46
C ALA A 103 -0.17 -3.83 3.68
N ILE A 104 0.53 -2.78 3.28
CA ILE A 104 -0.03 -1.67 2.50
C ILE A 104 -0.51 -2.16 1.12
N TYR A 105 0.22 -3.08 0.47
CA TYR A 105 -0.24 -3.67 -0.79
C TYR A 105 -1.60 -4.37 -0.61
N HIS A 106 -1.75 -5.18 0.44
CA HIS A 106 -2.96 -5.94 0.70
C HIS A 106 -4.13 -5.04 1.08
N ILE A 107 -3.94 -4.05 1.96
CA ILE A 107 -5.02 -3.15 2.37
C ILE A 107 -5.52 -2.26 1.22
N LEU A 108 -4.60 -1.79 0.36
CA LEU A 108 -4.96 -1.05 -0.86
C LEU A 108 -5.74 -1.94 -1.84
N THR A 109 -5.41 -3.23 -1.91
CA THR A 109 -6.16 -4.20 -2.74
C THR A 109 -7.55 -4.48 -2.18
N ALA A 110 -7.67 -4.50 -0.84
CA ALA A 110 -8.94 -4.63 -0.14
C ALA A 110 -9.83 -3.38 -0.25
N GLN A 111 -9.29 -2.25 -0.73
CA GLN A 111 -9.95 -0.95 -0.78
C GLN A 111 -10.42 -0.43 0.59
N ASP A 112 -9.72 -0.84 1.65
CA ASP A 112 -9.93 -0.32 2.99
C ASP A 112 -9.09 0.96 3.14
N TRP A 113 -9.67 2.07 2.68
CA TRP A 113 -8.98 3.35 2.55
C TRP A 113 -8.60 3.94 3.91
N ASP A 114 -9.47 3.79 4.91
CA ASP A 114 -9.21 4.29 6.26
C ASP A 114 -7.96 3.62 6.85
N ARG A 115 -7.85 2.29 6.74
CA ARG A 115 -6.67 1.56 7.20
C ARG A 115 -5.44 1.82 6.31
N ALA A 116 -5.61 1.95 5.00
CA ALA A 116 -4.52 2.28 4.09
C ALA A 116 -3.86 3.62 4.42
N VAL A 117 -4.67 4.65 4.72
CA VAL A 117 -4.18 5.98 5.11
C VAL A 117 -3.33 5.89 6.36
N VAL A 118 -3.79 5.19 7.39
CA VAL A 118 -3.05 5.00 8.64
C VAL A 118 -1.67 4.38 8.38
N LEU A 119 -1.63 3.24 7.68
CA LEU A 119 -0.38 2.54 7.40
C LEU A 119 0.58 3.37 6.52
N ILE A 120 0.06 4.08 5.51
CA ILE A 120 0.88 4.93 4.64
C ILE A 120 1.47 6.11 5.41
N ILE A 121 0.72 6.74 6.32
CA ILE A 121 1.25 7.85 7.13
C ILE A 121 2.32 7.34 8.10
N GLU A 122 2.03 6.24 8.81
CA GLU A 122 2.94 5.65 9.80
C GLU A 122 4.27 5.18 9.20
N HIS A 123 4.22 4.50 8.05
CA HIS A 123 5.41 3.95 7.40
C HIS A 123 6.03 4.90 6.36
N GLY A 124 5.26 5.84 5.82
CA GLY A 124 5.70 6.79 4.81
C GLY A 124 6.80 7.72 5.29
N GLU A 125 6.84 8.06 6.58
CA GLU A 125 7.89 8.94 7.11
C GLU A 125 9.28 8.32 6.99
N LYS A 126 9.42 7.05 7.38
CA LYS A 126 10.70 6.33 7.21
C LYS A 126 11.09 6.22 5.75
N LYS A 127 10.12 6.02 4.84
CA LYS A 127 10.36 5.99 3.39
C LYS A 127 10.87 7.34 2.88
N ARG A 128 10.24 8.45 3.29
CA ARG A 128 10.69 9.82 2.95
C ARG A 128 12.11 10.08 3.42
N GLN A 129 12.42 9.76 4.68
CA GLN A 129 13.76 9.96 5.26
C GLN A 129 14.85 9.15 4.54
N ARG A 130 14.50 7.95 4.06
CA ARG A 130 15.42 7.09 3.30
C ARG A 130 15.47 7.40 1.80
N GLY A 131 14.65 8.35 1.33
CA GLY A 131 14.55 8.70 -0.09
C GLY A 131 13.85 7.62 -0.94
N GLU A 132 13.08 6.72 -0.33
CA GLU A 132 12.33 5.64 -0.99
C GLU A 132 11.01 6.16 -1.61
N PHE A 133 11.08 7.26 -2.36
CA PHE A 133 9.92 7.98 -2.89
C PHE A 133 9.10 7.16 -3.90
N MET A 134 9.73 6.29 -4.67
CA MET A 134 9.03 5.47 -5.67
C MET A 134 7.99 4.53 -5.05
N THR A 135 8.32 3.93 -3.90
CA THR A 135 7.39 3.06 -3.17
C THR A 135 6.22 3.86 -2.61
N LEU A 136 6.49 5.02 -2.00
CA LEU A 136 5.46 5.93 -1.50
C LEU A 136 4.52 6.38 -2.62
N PHE A 137 5.06 6.77 -3.78
CA PHE A 137 4.26 7.19 -4.93
C PHE A 137 3.40 6.06 -5.49
N HIS A 138 3.92 4.83 -5.52
CA HIS A 138 3.12 3.67 -5.93
C HIS A 138 1.91 3.46 -5.01
N TRP A 139 2.07 3.66 -3.69
CA TRP A 139 0.94 3.59 -2.76
C TRP A 139 -0.08 4.70 -3.01
N LEU A 140 0.37 5.94 -3.15
CA LEU A 140 -0.52 7.09 -3.40
C LEU A 140 -1.30 6.95 -4.70
N GLN A 141 -0.69 6.44 -5.77
CA GLN A 141 -1.36 6.25 -7.06
C GLN A 141 -2.52 5.23 -7.01
N ARG A 142 -2.57 4.39 -5.98
CA ARG A 142 -3.64 3.40 -5.79
C ARG A 142 -4.80 3.92 -4.94
N LEU A 143 -4.63 5.06 -4.26
CA LEU A 143 -5.69 5.68 -3.49
C LEU A 143 -6.62 6.50 -4.39
N PRO A 144 -7.94 6.53 -4.10
CA PRO A 144 -8.83 7.50 -4.70
C PRO A 144 -8.37 8.93 -4.38
N GLU A 145 -8.44 9.83 -5.36
CA GLU A 145 -8.03 11.24 -5.17
C GLU A 145 -8.75 11.90 -3.99
N GLN A 146 -10.02 11.61 -3.78
CA GLN A 146 -10.80 12.14 -2.66
C GLN A 146 -10.20 11.77 -1.29
N VAL A 147 -9.64 10.57 -1.16
CA VAL A 147 -8.95 10.12 0.05
C VAL A 147 -7.66 10.91 0.24
N ILE A 148 -6.89 11.12 -0.83
CA ILE A 148 -5.65 11.92 -0.76
C ILE A 148 -5.97 13.35 -0.31
N LEU A 149 -7.01 13.95 -0.89
CA LEU A 149 -7.43 15.33 -0.61
C LEU A 149 -8.00 15.53 0.80
N SER A 150 -8.55 14.50 1.43
CA SER A 150 -9.04 14.57 2.81
C SER A 150 -7.94 14.44 3.86
N HIS A 151 -6.70 14.09 3.46
CA HIS A 151 -5.59 13.86 4.39
C HIS A 151 -4.39 14.77 4.04
N PRO A 152 -4.12 15.83 4.83
CA PRO A 152 -3.09 16.82 4.54
C PRO A 152 -1.70 16.24 4.24
N GLN A 153 -1.24 15.27 5.03
CA GLN A 153 0.07 14.64 4.81
C GLN A 153 0.13 13.90 3.46
N LEU A 154 -0.93 13.18 3.07
CA LEU A 154 -0.98 12.49 1.78
C LEU A 154 -1.06 13.50 0.63
N SER A 155 -1.81 14.60 0.81
CA SER A 155 -1.85 15.70 -0.15
C SER A 155 -0.47 16.32 -0.37
N ILE A 156 0.32 16.52 0.69
CA ILE A 156 1.71 17.00 0.59
C ILE A 156 2.57 16.02 -0.22
N ASP A 157 2.54 14.74 0.11
CA ASP A 157 3.31 13.72 -0.59
C ASP A 157 2.89 13.63 -2.07
N TYR A 158 1.59 13.80 -2.36
CA TYR A 158 1.05 13.79 -3.72
C TYR A 158 1.42 15.04 -4.52
N ILE A 159 1.47 16.22 -3.89
CA ILE A 159 1.99 17.45 -4.52
C ILE A 159 3.45 17.26 -4.93
N GLN A 160 4.27 16.64 -4.08
CA GLN A 160 5.67 16.33 -4.37
C GLN A 160 5.78 15.35 -5.55
N TYR A 161 5.00 14.26 -5.54
CA TYR A 161 4.90 13.32 -6.66
C TYR A 161 4.59 14.03 -7.98
N LEU A 162 3.48 14.78 -8.03
CA LEU A 162 3.04 15.48 -9.23
C LEU A 162 4.09 16.49 -9.71
N SER A 163 4.76 17.15 -8.76
CA SER A 163 5.85 18.08 -9.05
C SER A 163 7.06 17.36 -9.65
N MET A 164 7.43 16.18 -9.17
CA MET A 164 8.52 15.37 -9.77
C MET A 164 8.12 14.82 -11.15
N ALA A 165 6.85 14.44 -11.33
CA ALA A 165 6.30 14.00 -12.61
C ALA A 165 6.09 15.14 -13.63
N GLY A 166 6.41 16.39 -13.28
CA GLY A 166 6.23 17.56 -14.15
C GLY A 166 4.78 18.01 -14.32
N GLN A 167 3.84 17.45 -13.55
CA GLN A 167 2.41 17.79 -13.58
C GLN A 167 2.11 19.05 -12.76
N VAL A 168 2.72 20.18 -13.14
CA VAL A 168 2.72 21.43 -12.37
C VAL A 168 1.31 21.97 -12.11
N LYS A 169 0.43 21.94 -13.12
CA LYS A 169 -0.95 22.43 -12.96
C LYS A 169 -1.75 21.60 -11.96
N ALA A 170 -1.54 20.27 -11.97
CA ALA A 170 -2.20 19.38 -11.03
C ALA A 170 -1.67 19.63 -9.61
N SER A 171 -0.35 19.74 -9.43
CA SER A 171 0.23 19.99 -8.10
C SER A 171 -0.24 21.32 -7.50
N GLU A 172 -0.39 22.37 -8.30
CA GLU A 172 -0.96 23.65 -7.87
C GLU A 172 -2.43 23.56 -7.46
N ALA A 173 -3.22 22.72 -8.12
CA ALA A 173 -4.63 22.51 -7.76
C ALA A 173 -4.75 21.80 -6.40
N ILE A 174 -3.94 20.77 -6.17
CA ILE A 174 -3.90 20.05 -4.89
C ILE A 174 -3.40 20.96 -3.77
N LEU A 175 -2.38 21.80 -4.01
CA LEU A 175 -1.87 22.76 -3.02
C LEU A 175 -2.95 23.76 -2.58
N LYS A 176 -3.76 24.29 -3.50
CA LYS A 176 -4.87 25.18 -3.16
C LYS A 176 -5.94 24.49 -2.31
N ASN A 177 -6.19 23.21 -2.56
CA ASN A 177 -7.10 22.42 -1.74
C ASN A 177 -6.53 22.23 -0.33
N LEU A 178 -5.26 21.85 -0.23
CA LEU A 178 -4.55 21.70 1.04
C LEU A 178 -4.60 22.98 1.88
N GLU A 179 -4.32 24.14 1.28
CA GLU A 179 -4.42 25.45 1.94
C GLU A 179 -5.80 25.72 2.53
N LYS A 180 -6.86 25.32 1.82
CA LYS A 180 -8.24 25.49 2.28
C LYS A 180 -8.59 24.52 3.42
N VAL A 181 -8.16 23.27 3.32
CA VAL A 181 -8.45 22.22 4.32
C VAL A 181 -7.69 22.48 5.62
N THR A 182 -6.54 23.15 5.54
CA THR A 182 -5.65 23.43 6.69
C THR A 182 -5.63 24.91 7.10
N GLU A 183 -6.64 25.69 6.71
CA GLU A 183 -6.69 27.14 6.99
C GLU A 183 -6.55 27.45 8.49
N ASP A 184 -7.19 26.64 9.33
CA ASP A 184 -7.20 26.73 10.80
C ASP A 184 -6.15 25.85 11.49
N ASP A 185 -5.27 25.16 10.75
CA ASP A 185 -4.23 24.27 11.28
C ASP A 185 -2.83 24.79 10.91
N ASP A 186 -2.15 25.36 11.91
CA ASP A 186 -0.81 25.92 11.74
C ASP A 186 0.28 24.85 11.48
N SER A 187 0.01 23.58 11.80
CA SER A 187 0.99 22.48 11.71
C SER A 187 1.54 22.29 10.30
N PHE A 188 0.75 22.62 9.27
CA PHE A 188 1.15 22.47 7.87
C PHE A 188 1.64 23.76 7.21
N LYS A 189 1.53 24.93 7.87
CA LYS A 189 1.85 26.23 7.25
C LYS A 189 3.30 26.33 6.79
N GLY A 190 4.25 25.81 7.58
CA GLY A 190 5.66 25.76 7.20
C GLY A 190 5.89 24.99 5.90
N THR A 191 5.29 23.80 5.82
CA THR A 191 5.37 22.92 4.64
C THR A 191 4.68 23.52 3.42
N ILE A 192 3.52 24.14 3.59
CA ILE A 192 2.80 24.86 2.52
C ILE A 192 3.68 25.98 1.95
N TYR A 193 4.32 26.80 2.80
CA TYR A 193 5.24 27.84 2.31
C TYR A 193 6.44 27.25 1.57
N ALA A 194 6.97 26.11 2.02
CA ALA A 194 8.06 25.42 1.32
C ALA A 194 7.61 24.92 -0.07
N LEU A 195 6.42 24.34 -0.19
CA LEU A 195 5.85 23.89 -1.47
C LEU A 195 5.60 25.06 -2.42
N GLN A 196 5.03 26.17 -1.93
CA GLN A 196 4.83 27.39 -2.71
C GLN A 196 6.17 27.96 -3.22
N ALA A 197 7.21 27.95 -2.38
CA ALA A 197 8.56 28.39 -2.78
C ALA A 197 9.12 27.51 -3.91
N GLN A 198 8.95 26.18 -3.84
CA GLN A 198 9.37 25.27 -4.91
C GLN A 198 8.64 25.55 -6.23
N MET A 199 7.34 25.89 -6.18
CA MET A 199 6.58 26.27 -7.37
C MET A 199 7.05 27.61 -7.95
N ALA A 200 7.30 28.61 -7.09
CA ALA A 200 7.85 29.92 -7.51
C ALA A 200 9.23 29.77 -8.18
N TRP A 201 10.08 28.88 -7.65
CA TRP A 201 11.38 28.56 -8.23
C TRP A 201 11.26 28.07 -9.67
N ARG A 202 10.34 27.14 -9.94
CA ARG A 202 10.09 26.62 -11.30
C ARG A 202 9.61 27.69 -12.28
N ARG A 203 8.96 28.74 -11.78
CA ARG A 203 8.50 29.90 -12.55
C ARG A 203 9.56 31.00 -12.68
N HIS A 204 10.75 30.80 -12.10
CA HIS A 204 11.84 31.79 -12.03
C HIS A 204 11.45 33.07 -11.27
N ASP A 205 10.47 33.01 -10.36
CA ASP A 205 10.08 34.13 -9.49
C ASP A 205 10.91 34.09 -8.19
N TYR A 206 12.21 34.37 -8.33
CA TYR A 206 13.17 34.31 -7.22
C TYR A 206 12.85 35.26 -6.04
N PRO A 207 12.32 36.48 -6.24
CA PRO A 207 11.87 37.31 -5.12
C PRO A 207 10.79 36.65 -4.27
N LEU A 208 9.84 35.96 -4.92
CA LEU A 208 8.80 35.22 -4.21
C LEU A 208 9.37 33.98 -3.49
N VAL A 209 10.33 33.27 -4.10
CA VAL A 209 11.06 32.16 -3.46
C VAL A 209 11.66 32.62 -2.14
N GLU A 210 12.46 33.69 -2.15
CA GLU A 210 13.17 34.18 -0.96
C GLU A 210 12.17 34.51 0.17
N LYS A 211 11.09 35.20 -0.17
CA LYS A 211 10.03 35.57 0.78
C LYS A 211 9.37 34.34 1.40
N LEU A 212 9.02 33.34 0.60
CA LEU A 212 8.32 32.14 1.06
C LEU A 212 9.24 31.20 1.84
N ALA A 213 10.49 31.03 1.40
CA ALA A 213 11.48 30.22 2.09
C ALA A 213 11.76 30.75 3.51
N LYS A 214 11.86 32.07 3.69
CA LYS A 214 12.00 32.69 5.02
C LYS A 214 10.83 32.39 5.94
N LYS A 215 9.59 32.44 5.43
CA LYS A 215 8.39 32.10 6.20
C LYS A 215 8.36 30.62 6.60
N ALA A 216 8.71 29.72 5.69
CA ALA A 216 8.80 28.30 5.98
C ALA A 216 9.83 28.04 7.10
N LEU A 217 11.04 28.60 6.97
CA LEU A 217 12.09 28.47 7.98
C LEU A 217 11.66 28.98 9.36
N SER A 218 11.00 30.13 9.44
CA SER A 218 10.55 30.67 10.73
C SER A 218 9.56 29.78 11.48
N LEU A 219 8.84 28.91 10.76
CA LEU A 219 7.88 27.98 11.36
C LEU A 219 8.56 26.66 11.75
N PHE A 220 9.56 26.20 10.99
CA PHE A 220 10.32 25.00 11.33
C PHE A 220 11.32 25.19 12.48
N THR A 221 11.78 26.42 12.74
CA THR A 221 12.71 26.71 13.85
C THR A 221 12.02 27.18 15.12
N ALA A 222 10.68 27.17 15.15
CA ALA A 222 9.89 27.59 16.31
C ALA A 222 9.50 26.43 17.23
N GLU A 223 9.81 25.18 16.85
CA GLU A 223 9.67 23.95 17.65
C GLU A 223 11.02 23.52 18.24
#